data_AF-A0A7C8LF43-F1
#
_entry.id   AF-A0A7C8LF43-F1
#
_cell.length_a   1.000
_cell.length_b   1.000
_cell.length_c   1.000
_cell.angle_alpha   90.00
_cell.angle_beta   90.00
_cell.angle_gamma   90.00
#
_symmetry.space_group_name_H-M   'P 1'
#
loop_
_entity.id
_entity.type
_entity.pdbx_description
1 polymer ?
#
loop_
_entity_poly.entity_id
_entity_poly.type
_entity_poly.pdbx_seq_one_letter_code
_entity_poly.pdbx_strand_id
1 'polypeptide(L)'
;MNLQEIEKLKSILTQFVMQGCHMQCIPNQNAALRASGRVVGVGFRPLWSSPIDSKIEKIELNYIDQRGTLQPYSLYNVIGYDIVSYDGQNLENSDHIIFDMHVYSPIKAASKEPYDKVRLDIRKGSTR
;
A
#
# COMPACT_ATOMS: atom_id res chain seq x y z
N MET A 1 3.97 11.27 8.51
CA MET A 1 3.04 10.47 9.35
C MET A 1 3.49 10.51 10.80
N ASN A 2 2.60 10.27 11.75
CA ASN A 2 2.90 9.97 13.15
C ASN A 2 2.79 8.45 13.44
N LEU A 3 3.16 8.03 14.65
CA LEU A 3 3.13 6.62 15.07
C LEU A 3 1.76 5.96 14.85
N GLN A 4 0.67 6.65 15.21
CA GLN A 4 -0.69 6.12 15.08
C GLN A 4 -1.06 5.89 13.61
N GLU A 5 -0.70 6.84 12.73
CA GLU A 5 -0.95 6.73 11.30
C GLU A 5 -0.16 5.57 10.68
N ILE A 6 1.10 5.37 11.10
CA ILE A 6 1.96 4.26 10.66
C ILE A 6 1.37 2.92 11.07
N GLU A 7 1.04 2.74 12.36
CA GLU A 7 0.48 1.49 12.87
C GLU A 7 -0.89 1.19 12.25
N LYS A 8 -1.72 2.22 12.04
CA LYS A 8 -3.00 2.07 11.35
C LYS A 8 -2.80 1.56 9.92
N LEU A 9 -1.89 2.15 9.14
CA LEU A 9 -1.59 1.71 7.78
C LEU A 9 -1.08 0.26 7.75
N LYS A 10 -0.14 -0.08 8.64
CA LYS A 10 0.40 -1.46 8.77
C LYS A 10 -0.71 -2.46 9.06
N SER A 11 -1.60 -2.13 9.99
CA SER A 11 -2.73 -2.99 10.38
C SER A 11 -3.69 -3.22 9.21
N ILE A 12 -4.09 -2.14 8.52
CA ILE A 12 -4.97 -2.21 7.33
C ILE A 12 -4.37 -3.15 6.27
N LEU A 13 -3.11 -2.91 5.88
CA LEU A 13 -2.46 -3.72 4.84
C LEU A 13 -2.33 -5.19 5.27
N THR A 14 -2.00 -5.45 6.52
CA THR A 14 -1.89 -6.81 7.06
C THR A 14 -3.22 -7.54 7.03
N GLN A 15 -4.31 -6.88 7.44
CA GLN A 15 -5.66 -7.47 7.42
C GLN A 15 -6.08 -7.87 6.00
N PHE A 16 -5.79 -7.03 5.00
CA PHE A 16 -6.09 -7.34 3.61
C PHE A 16 -5.34 -8.57 3.10
N VAL A 17 -4.05 -8.69 3.45
CA VAL A 17 -3.27 -9.88 3.10
C VAL A 17 -3.84 -11.13 3.77
N MET A 18 -4.21 -11.06 5.05
CA MET A 18 -4.78 -12.21 5.78
C MET A 18 -6.09 -12.71 5.15
N GLN A 19 -6.85 -11.82 4.50
CA GLN A 19 -8.11 -12.14 3.83
C GLN A 19 -7.93 -12.60 2.38
N GLY A 20 -6.69 -12.70 1.88
CA GLY A 20 -6.42 -13.16 0.51
C GLY A 20 -6.89 -12.19 -0.57
N CYS A 21 -6.59 -10.90 -0.40
CA CYS A 21 -6.98 -9.85 -1.33
C CYS A 21 -6.26 -9.95 -2.70
N HIS A 22 -6.94 -9.47 -3.73
CA HIS A 22 -6.34 -9.09 -5.00
C HIS A 22 -5.97 -7.61 -4.96
N MET A 23 -4.78 -7.28 -5.43
CA MET A 23 -4.28 -5.91 -5.47
C MET A 23 -3.98 -5.50 -6.91
N GLN A 24 -4.19 -4.22 -7.20
CA GLN A 24 -3.68 -3.54 -8.37
C GLN A 24 -2.94 -2.26 -7.95
N CYS A 25 -1.64 -2.19 -8.27
CA CYS A 25 -0.84 -0.97 -8.09
C CYS A 25 -0.79 -0.17 -9.39
N ILE A 26 -1.12 1.11 -9.31
CA ILE A 26 -1.10 2.05 -10.44
C ILE A 26 -0.22 3.26 -10.04
N PRO A 27 1.05 3.33 -10.49
CA PRO A 27 1.87 4.52 -10.28
C PRO A 27 1.32 5.71 -11.10
N ASN A 28 1.27 6.91 -10.51
CA ASN A 28 0.74 8.11 -11.19
C ASN A 28 1.60 8.59 -12.37
N GLN A 29 2.85 8.16 -12.44
CA GLN A 29 3.76 8.48 -13.54
C GLN A 29 3.86 7.25 -14.43
N ASN A 30 3.48 7.39 -15.71
CA ASN A 30 3.57 6.37 -16.76
C ASN A 30 4.80 5.46 -16.59
N ALA A 31 4.58 4.19 -16.25
CA ALA A 31 5.55 3.12 -16.48
C ALA A 31 4.80 1.79 -16.54
N ALA A 32 5.21 0.94 -17.48
CA ALA A 32 4.63 -0.34 -17.86
C ALA A 32 4.54 -1.42 -16.74
N LEU A 33 4.73 -1.05 -15.48
CA LEU A 33 4.73 -1.91 -14.31
C LEU A 33 3.47 -1.69 -13.49
N ARG A 34 2.36 -2.26 -13.97
CA ARG A 34 1.17 -2.50 -13.16
C ARG A 34 1.40 -3.81 -12.41
N ALA A 35 1.61 -3.73 -11.10
CA ALA A 35 1.60 -4.93 -10.26
C ALA A 35 0.14 -5.32 -10.03
N SER A 36 -0.24 -6.52 -10.45
CA SER A 36 -1.60 -7.04 -10.26
C SER A 36 -1.55 -8.52 -9.94
N GLY A 37 -2.24 -8.91 -8.87
CA GLY A 37 -2.25 -10.29 -8.42
C GLY A 37 -2.82 -10.45 -7.02
N ARG A 38 -2.89 -11.72 -6.57
CA ARG A 38 -3.31 -12.04 -5.20
C ARG A 38 -2.15 -11.78 -4.25
N VAL A 39 -2.35 -10.91 -3.26
CA VAL A 39 -1.33 -10.65 -2.24
C VAL A 39 -1.27 -11.84 -1.28
N VAL A 40 -0.07 -12.33 -1.03
CA VAL A 40 0.22 -13.47 -0.15
C VAL A 40 1.10 -13.09 1.03
N GLY A 41 1.70 -11.89 1.01
CA GLY A 41 2.51 -11.39 2.11
C GLY A 41 2.67 -9.88 2.06
N VAL A 42 2.79 -9.26 3.23
CA VAL A 42 3.22 -7.88 3.38
C VAL A 42 4.37 -7.81 4.39
N GLY A 43 5.41 -7.03 4.07
CA GLY A 43 6.55 -6.77 4.92
C GLY A 43 6.74 -5.28 5.15
N PHE A 44 7.23 -4.92 6.34
CA PHE A 44 7.47 -3.53 6.73
C PHE A 44 8.90 -3.33 7.22
N ARG A 45 9.49 -2.19 6.87
CA ARG A 45 10.74 -1.69 7.44
C ARG A 45 10.56 -0.24 7.92
N PRO A 46 10.84 0.06 9.20
CA PRO A 46 11.08 -0.90 10.28
C PRO A 46 9.83 -1.74 10.58
N LEU A 47 10.03 -2.96 11.11
CA LEU A 47 8.92 -3.83 11.50
C LEU A 47 8.13 -3.19 12.66
N TRP A 48 8.84 -2.82 13.72
CA TRP A 48 8.31 -2.09 14.87
C TRP A 48 8.42 -0.59 14.63
N SER A 49 7.32 0.13 14.80
CA SER A 49 7.33 1.59 14.71
C SER A 49 7.71 2.22 16.05
N SER A 50 8.34 3.37 15.99
CA SER A 50 8.76 4.18 17.13
C SER A 50 8.05 5.54 17.10
N PRO A 51 7.83 6.21 18.25
CA PRO A 51 7.26 7.56 18.28
C PRO A 51 8.02 8.61 17.47
N ILE A 52 9.31 8.37 17.20
CA ILE A 52 10.16 9.26 16.38
C ILE A 52 10.02 9.00 14.87
N ASP A 53 9.38 7.90 14.48
CA ASP A 53 9.23 7.55 13.08
C ASP A 53 8.25 8.51 12.40
N SER A 54 8.68 9.06 11.27
CA SER A 54 7.87 9.96 10.44
C SER A 54 7.44 9.33 9.11
N LYS A 55 7.97 8.14 8.81
CA LYS A 55 7.81 7.41 7.54
C LYS A 55 7.94 5.90 7.74
N ILE A 56 7.48 5.14 6.76
CA ILE A 56 7.83 3.72 6.60
C ILE A 56 8.91 3.64 5.51
N GLU A 57 10.09 3.11 5.84
CA GLU A 57 11.23 3.03 4.91
C GLU A 57 10.92 2.13 3.72
N LYS A 58 10.25 1.00 3.97
CA LYS A 58 9.84 0.05 2.94
C LYS A 58 8.53 -0.63 3.31
N ILE A 59 7.60 -0.67 2.37
CA ILE A 59 6.47 -1.61 2.34
C ILE A 59 6.72 -2.56 1.19
N GLU A 60 6.80 -3.86 1.46
CA GLU A 60 6.94 -4.90 0.45
C GLU A 60 5.65 -5.71 0.37
N LEU A 61 5.10 -5.83 -0.83
CA LEU A 61 3.90 -6.60 -1.12
C LEU A 61 4.31 -7.77 -2.00
N ASN A 62 4.20 -8.98 -1.47
CA ASN A 62 4.47 -10.21 -2.19
C ASN A 62 3.16 -10.71 -2.77
N TYR A 63 3.07 -10.82 -4.10
CA TYR A 63 1.84 -11.20 -4.79
C TYR A 63 2.09 -12.29 -5.83
N ILE A 64 1.07 -13.11 -6.08
CA ILE A 64 1.05 -14.08 -7.17
C ILE A 64 0.41 -13.42 -8.38
N ASP A 65 1.17 -13.28 -9.45
CA ASP A 65 0.69 -12.71 -10.72
C ASP A 65 -0.25 -13.68 -11.48
N GLN A 66 -0.78 -13.24 -12.62
CA GLN A 66 -1.67 -14.04 -13.47
C GLN A 66 -1.00 -15.31 -14.04
N ARG A 67 0.33 -15.39 -14.00
CA ARG A 67 1.12 -16.56 -14.45
C ARG A 67 1.41 -17.53 -13.30
N GLY A 68 0.91 -17.25 -12.10
CA GLY A 68 1.20 -18.05 -10.91
C GLY A 68 2.59 -17.80 -10.32
N THR A 69 3.29 -16.73 -10.75
CA THR A 69 4.64 -16.42 -10.29
C THR A 69 4.59 -15.48 -9.09
N LEU A 70 5.38 -15.77 -8.06
CA LEU A 70 5.56 -14.88 -6.91
C LEU A 70 6.42 -13.68 -7.32
N GLN A 71 5.87 -12.49 -7.16
CA GLN A 71 6.51 -11.21 -7.48
C GLN A 71 6.50 -10.29 -6.25
N PRO A 72 7.64 -9.67 -5.91
CA PRO A 72 7.67 -8.61 -4.91
C PRO A 72 7.36 -7.24 -5.55
N TYR A 73 6.59 -6.41 -4.87
CA TYR A 73 6.41 -4.99 -5.19
C TYR A 73 6.79 -4.15 -3.98
N SER A 74 7.75 -3.24 -4.14
CA SER A 74 8.28 -2.44 -3.03
C SER A 74 7.95 -0.96 -3.19
N LEU A 75 7.35 -0.39 -2.16
CA LEU A 75 7.22 1.05 -1.96
C LEU A 75 8.28 1.51 -0.97
N TYR A 76 9.11 2.47 -1.37
CA TYR A 76 10.16 3.02 -0.51
C TYR A 76 9.78 4.40 0.00
N ASN A 77 10.23 4.75 1.21
CA ASN A 77 10.03 6.07 1.82
C ASN A 77 8.56 6.54 1.74
N VAL A 78 7.65 5.73 2.25
CA VAL A 78 6.24 6.09 2.37
C VAL A 78 6.10 7.10 3.50
N ILE A 79 5.72 8.32 3.17
CA ILE A 79 5.63 9.47 4.09
C ILE A 79 4.19 9.87 4.45
N GLY A 80 3.22 9.26 3.78
CA GLY A 80 1.78 9.51 3.96
C GLY A 80 0.95 8.55 3.12
N TYR A 81 -0.35 8.59 3.35
CA TYR A 81 -1.34 7.92 2.51
C TYR A 81 -2.69 8.65 2.64
N ASP A 82 -3.47 8.62 1.56
CA ASP A 82 -4.86 9.05 1.55
C ASP A 82 -5.77 7.85 1.28
N ILE A 83 -6.90 7.76 2.00
CA ILE A 83 -7.96 6.79 1.69
C ILE A 83 -8.89 7.46 0.68
N VAL A 84 -8.86 7.01 -0.57
CA VAL A 84 -9.59 7.61 -1.68
C VAL A 84 -11.06 7.19 -1.65
N SER A 85 -11.31 5.89 -1.44
CA SER A 85 -12.67 5.33 -1.35
C SER A 85 -12.64 3.96 -0.69
N TYR A 86 -13.75 3.58 -0.05
CA TYR A 86 -14.01 2.24 0.44
C TYR A 86 -15.52 1.94 0.35
N ASP A 87 -15.89 0.68 0.17
CA ASP A 87 -17.29 0.24 -0.04
C ASP A 87 -18.02 -0.26 1.24
N GLY A 88 -17.31 -0.31 2.37
CA GLY A 88 -17.87 -0.75 3.66
C GLY A 88 -18.48 0.38 4.50
N GLN A 89 -19.24 0.01 5.54
CA GLN A 89 -19.66 0.96 6.58
C GLN A 89 -18.47 1.53 7.36
N ASN A 90 -17.40 0.75 7.44
CA ASN A 90 -16.11 1.13 7.99
C ASN A 90 -15.02 0.43 7.15
N LEU A 91 -13.77 0.83 7.37
CA LEU A 91 -12.61 0.34 6.62
C LEU A 91 -12.41 -1.18 6.81
N GLU A 92 -12.65 -1.68 8.02
CA GLU A 92 -12.44 -3.08 8.40
C GLU A 92 -13.43 -4.03 7.69
N ASN A 93 -14.66 -3.56 7.48
CA ASN A 93 -15.73 -4.31 6.81
C ASN A 93 -15.76 -4.09 5.30
N SER A 94 -14.89 -3.26 4.75
CA SER A 94 -14.89 -2.95 3.32
C SER A 94 -14.22 -4.07 2.52
N ASP A 95 -14.86 -4.51 1.46
CA ASP A 95 -14.34 -5.53 0.55
C ASP A 95 -13.49 -4.91 -0.57
N HIS A 96 -13.57 -3.60 -0.76
CA HIS A 96 -12.79 -2.87 -1.74
C HIS A 96 -12.35 -1.52 -1.19
N ILE A 97 -11.04 -1.30 -1.16
CA ILE A 97 -10.44 -0.03 -0.72
C ILE A 97 -9.42 0.47 -1.72
N ILE A 98 -9.45 1.77 -1.96
CA ILE A 98 -8.48 2.49 -2.77
C ILE A 98 -7.69 3.43 -1.89
N PHE A 99 -6.37 3.30 -1.93
CA PHE A 99 -5.42 4.18 -1.24
C PHE A 99 -4.52 4.89 -2.24
N ASP A 100 -4.17 6.13 -1.96
CA ASP A 100 -3.04 6.81 -2.60
C ASP A 100 -1.88 6.86 -1.62
N MET A 101 -0.81 6.12 -1.91
CA MET A 101 0.41 6.09 -1.10
C MET A 101 1.33 7.23 -1.49
N HIS A 102 1.77 8.03 -0.53
CA HIS A 102 2.69 9.15 -0.76
C HIS A 102 4.14 8.68 -0.55
N VAL A 103 4.85 8.49 -1.66
CA VAL A 103 6.25 8.07 -1.71
C VAL A 103 7.13 9.30 -1.87
N TYR A 104 8.07 9.53 -0.96
CA TYR A 104 8.98 10.67 -1.04
C TYR A 104 9.72 10.68 -2.39
N SER A 105 9.71 11.84 -3.05
CA SER A 105 10.31 12.02 -4.37
C SER A 105 11.33 13.16 -4.33
N PRO A 106 12.65 12.87 -4.37
CA PRO A 106 13.68 13.90 -4.32
C PRO A 106 13.53 14.95 -5.44
N ILE A 107 13.05 14.53 -6.61
CA ILE A 107 12.85 15.40 -7.78
C ILE A 107 11.78 16.47 -7.48
N LYS A 108 10.82 16.14 -6.62
CA LYS A 108 9.73 17.04 -6.22
C LYS A 108 10.00 17.74 -4.89
N ALA A 109 11.19 17.65 -4.30
CA ALA A 109 11.46 18.15 -2.95
C ALA A 109 11.09 19.63 -2.73
N ALA A 110 11.19 20.47 -3.77
CA ALA A 110 10.81 21.89 -3.72
C ALA A 110 9.33 22.17 -4.05
N SER A 111 8.54 21.14 -4.36
CA SER A 111 7.12 21.24 -4.68
C SER A 111 6.27 21.33 -3.41
N LYS A 112 5.05 21.86 -3.54
CA LYS A 112 4.00 21.77 -2.50
C LYS A 112 3.63 20.33 -2.18
N GLU A 113 3.77 19.43 -3.14
CA GLU A 113 3.62 17.99 -2.97
C GLU A 113 4.98 17.32 -3.25
N PRO A 114 5.86 17.18 -2.24
CA PRO A 114 7.21 16.64 -2.41
C PRO A 114 7.24 15.10 -2.48
N TYR A 115 6.25 14.53 -3.15
CA TYR A 115 6.02 13.09 -3.22
C TYR A 115 5.36 12.67 -4.53
N ASP A 116 5.52 11.39 -4.83
CA ASP A 116 4.78 10.68 -5.84
C ASP A 116 3.62 9.93 -5.19
N LYS A 117 2.50 9.82 -5.92
CA LYS A 117 1.36 9.03 -5.48
C LYS A 117 1.42 7.67 -6.17
N VAL A 118 1.28 6.60 -5.41
CA VAL A 118 1.05 5.25 -5.93
C VAL A 118 -0.32 4.81 -5.48
N ARG A 119 -1.23 4.58 -6.43
CA ARG A 119 -2.57 4.10 -6.13
C ARG A 119 -2.54 2.60 -5.89
N LEU A 120 -3.07 2.16 -4.76
CA LEU A 120 -3.34 0.77 -4.43
C LEU A 120 -4.85 0.56 -4.45
N ASP A 121 -5.34 -0.24 -5.39
CA ASP A 121 -6.71 -0.76 -5.42
C ASP A 121 -6.67 -2.18 -4.86
N ILE A 122 -7.30 -2.40 -3.71
CA ILE A 122 -7.30 -3.66 -2.98
C ILE A 122 -8.72 -4.18 -2.88
N ARG A 123 -8.95 -5.42 -3.32
CA ARG A 123 -10.25 -6.10 -3.31
C ARG A 123 -10.13 -7.43 -2.60
N LYS A 124 -11.00 -7.72 -1.62
CA LYS A 124 -11.07 -9.05 -1.03
C LYS A 124 -11.45 -10.07 -2.11
N GLY A 125 -10.80 -11.22 -2.08
CA GLY A 125 -11.20 -12.32 -2.94
C GLY A 125 -12.59 -12.82 -2.53
N SER A 126 -13.51 -12.92 -3.47
CA SER A 126 -14.76 -13.67 -3.26
C SER A 126 -14.38 -15.10 -2.88
N THR A 127 -14.63 -15.50 -1.63
CA THR A 127 -14.73 -16.91 -1.27
C THR A 127 -15.91 -17.49 -2.04
N ARG A 128 -15.64 -18.16 -3.16
CA ARG A 128 -16.57 -19.10 -3.77
C ARG A 128 -16.28 -20.49 -3.25
#